data_AF-A0A1F8JSM8-F1
#
_entry.id   AF-A0A1F8JSM8-F1
#
_cell.length_a   1.000
_cell.length_b   1.000
_cell.length_c   1.000
_cell.angle_alpha   90.00
_cell.angle_beta   90.00
_cell.angle_gamma   90.00
#
_symmetry.space_group_name_H-M   'P 1'
#
loop_
_entity.id
_entity.type
_entity.pdbx_description
1 polymer ?
#
loop_
_entity_poly.entity_id
_entity_poly.type
_entity_poly.pdbx_seq_one_letter_code
_entity_poly.pdbx_strand_id
1 'polypeptide(L)'
;MIGLFAASCARNNDQMSRFHEDGRAKPVVAVASLIDTTSFDAPWSLSEEFTTSIVGQISQTGTIFVQAQEDCPFTENPFGNDLSWMKREFQEHEFVVFMEMVEHEAVPASKAKRNLPPQEVSTNLNMAVRIRVVDLRGSEPKIVLQEMVRESYFVPKTLLPTDYSQVVWGTDEYRKSPMGIAHAQLMQEIVARITDYVLLAKSR
;
A
#
# COMPACT_ATOMS: atom_id res chain seq x y z
N MET A 1 -36.75 -18.70 -37.20
CA MET A 1 -36.40 -17.44 -36.51
C MET A 1 -36.52 -17.71 -35.01
N ILE A 2 -35.44 -18.13 -34.36
CA ILE A 2 -35.33 -18.25 -32.90
C ILE A 2 -33.96 -17.68 -32.55
N GLY A 3 -33.98 -16.69 -31.66
CA GLY A 3 -32.92 -15.70 -31.47
C GLY A 3 -31.69 -16.24 -30.74
N LEU A 4 -30.53 -15.81 -31.23
CA LEU A 4 -29.30 -15.77 -30.46
C LEU A 4 -29.39 -14.61 -29.46
N PHE A 5 -29.53 -14.94 -28.17
CA PHE A 5 -29.18 -14.04 -27.07
C PHE A 5 -27.92 -14.58 -26.39
N ALA A 6 -26.76 -14.21 -26.94
CA ALA A 6 -25.48 -14.31 -26.25
C ALA A 6 -25.03 -12.88 -25.89
N ALA A 7 -25.59 -12.35 -24.80
CA ALA A 7 -24.99 -11.24 -24.07
C ALA A 7 -24.33 -11.84 -22.83
N SER A 8 -23.10 -12.37 -23.00
CA SER A 8 -22.25 -12.67 -21.87
C SER A 8 -21.42 -11.42 -21.57
N CYS A 9 -21.70 -10.81 -20.42
CA CYS A 9 -21.04 -9.63 -19.90
C CYS A 9 -19.55 -9.92 -19.65
N ALA A 10 -18.67 -9.47 -20.55
CA ALA A 10 -17.26 -9.34 -20.25
C ALA A 10 -17.03 -8.07 -19.41
N ARG A 11 -17.30 -8.15 -18.10
CA ARG A 11 -16.84 -7.15 -17.12
C ARG A 11 -15.90 -7.86 -16.16
N ASN A 12 -14.61 -7.91 -16.50
CA ASN A 12 -13.51 -8.05 -15.52
C ASN A 12 -12.09 -8.12 -16.11
N ASN A 13 -11.88 -8.06 -17.44
CA ASN A 13 -10.52 -8.24 -17.99
C ASN A 13 -9.69 -6.93 -18.06
N ASP A 14 -10.30 -5.75 -17.92
CA ASP A 14 -9.59 -4.47 -18.08
C ASP A 14 -8.70 -4.08 -16.91
N GLN A 15 -8.91 -4.68 -15.73
CA GLN A 15 -8.07 -4.46 -14.55
C GLN A 15 -6.64 -4.99 -14.75
N MET A 16 -6.46 -5.99 -15.63
CA MET A 16 -5.13 -6.54 -15.96
C MET A 16 -4.60 -6.12 -17.34
N SER A 17 -5.31 -5.28 -18.08
CA SER A 17 -4.84 -4.78 -19.38
C SER A 17 -3.83 -3.64 -19.22
N ARG A 18 -2.74 -3.68 -20.00
CA ARG A 18 -1.75 -2.60 -20.12
C ARG A 18 -2.29 -1.36 -20.83
N PHE A 19 -3.46 -1.46 -21.46
CA PHE A 19 -4.07 -0.39 -22.24
C PHE A 19 -5.45 -0.05 -21.69
N HIS A 20 -5.83 1.23 -21.80
CA HIS A 20 -7.20 1.68 -21.64
C HIS A 20 -8.07 1.22 -22.82
N GLU A 21 -9.39 1.29 -22.67
CA GLU A 21 -10.35 0.96 -23.75
C GLU A 21 -10.15 1.81 -25.02
N ASP A 22 -9.62 3.04 -24.86
CA ASP A 22 -9.29 3.94 -25.97
C ASP A 22 -7.93 3.65 -26.64
N GLY A 23 -7.25 2.59 -26.20
CA GLY A 23 -5.94 2.18 -26.73
C GLY A 23 -4.74 2.92 -26.14
N ARG A 24 -4.92 3.89 -25.23
CA ARG A 24 -3.79 4.54 -24.55
C ARG A 24 -3.10 3.58 -23.58
N ALA A 25 -1.77 3.59 -23.56
CA ALA A 25 -1.00 2.79 -22.62
C ALA A 25 -1.10 3.37 -21.21
N LYS A 26 -1.41 2.51 -20.23
CA LYS A 26 -1.36 2.84 -18.81
C LYS A 26 0.10 2.96 -18.37
N PRO A 27 0.41 3.79 -17.34
CA PRO A 27 1.72 3.72 -16.68
C PRO A 27 2.01 2.31 -16.19
N VAL A 28 3.20 1.79 -16.49
CA VAL A 28 3.66 0.48 -15.98
C VAL A 28 4.45 0.71 -14.70
N VAL A 29 3.95 0.19 -13.57
CA VAL A 29 4.49 0.47 -12.23
C VAL A 29 4.85 -0.82 -11.52
N ALA A 30 6.08 -0.90 -11.01
CA ALA A 30 6.49 -1.90 -10.03
C ALA A 30 6.25 -1.37 -8.61
N VAL A 31 5.69 -2.20 -7.73
CA VAL A 31 5.64 -1.93 -6.28
C VAL A 31 6.51 -2.97 -5.59
N ALA A 32 7.62 -2.50 -5.01
CA ALA A 32 8.48 -3.32 -4.18
C ALA A 32 7.77 -3.70 -2.87
N SER A 33 8.07 -4.90 -2.35
CA SER A 33 7.63 -5.32 -1.01
C SER A 33 7.93 -4.25 0.03
N LEU A 34 6.91 -3.90 0.82
CA LEU A 34 7.05 -2.93 1.90
C LEU A 34 8.12 -3.39 2.89
N ILE A 35 9.05 -2.50 3.22
CA ILE A 35 10.06 -2.73 4.24
C ILE A 35 9.44 -2.44 5.60
N ASP A 36 9.37 -3.43 6.48
CA ASP A 36 8.96 -3.21 7.86
C ASP A 36 10.20 -3.00 8.74
N THR A 37 10.35 -1.78 9.26
CA THR A 37 11.42 -1.42 10.21
C THR A 37 10.90 -1.27 11.64
N THR A 38 9.62 -1.61 11.86
CA THR A 38 8.99 -1.52 13.17
C THR A 38 9.28 -2.76 14.00
N SER A 39 8.96 -2.69 15.30
CA SER A 39 8.99 -3.85 16.19
C SER A 39 7.58 -4.35 16.50
N PHE A 40 6.61 -4.08 15.62
CA PHE A 40 5.23 -4.48 15.86
C PHE A 40 5.09 -6.00 15.67
N ASP A 41 4.58 -6.67 16.69
CA ASP A 41 4.42 -8.13 16.68
C ASP A 41 3.02 -8.50 16.17
N ALA A 42 2.95 -8.88 14.90
CA ALA A 42 1.75 -9.44 14.28
C ALA A 42 2.01 -10.91 13.90
N PRO A 43 1.01 -11.81 14.02
CA PRO A 43 1.16 -13.21 13.61
C PRO A 43 1.15 -13.41 12.09
N TRP A 44 1.13 -12.32 11.30
CA TRP A 44 1.26 -12.31 9.85
C TRP A 44 2.27 -11.24 9.41
N SER A 45 2.64 -11.25 8.14
CA SER A 45 3.58 -10.27 7.57
C SER A 45 2.87 -8.95 7.24
N LEU A 46 3.23 -7.85 7.93
CA LEU A 46 2.77 -6.50 7.58
C LEU A 46 3.24 -6.10 6.17
N SER A 47 4.45 -6.51 5.79
CA SER A 47 4.97 -6.30 4.44
C SER A 47 4.08 -6.90 3.38
N GLU A 48 3.63 -8.14 3.57
CA GLU A 48 2.73 -8.85 2.65
C GLU A 48 1.34 -8.22 2.64
N GLU A 49 0.79 -7.93 3.83
CA GLU A 49 -0.53 -7.30 3.98
C GLU A 49 -0.62 -5.98 3.20
N PHE A 50 0.32 -5.06 3.46
CA PHE A 50 0.30 -3.73 2.85
C PHE A 50 0.59 -3.79 1.36
N THR A 51 1.61 -4.56 0.94
CA THR A 51 1.97 -4.66 -0.47
C THR A 51 0.83 -5.23 -1.29
N THR A 52 0.25 -6.35 -0.85
CA THR A 52 -0.87 -7.02 -1.55
C THR A 52 -2.09 -6.10 -1.63
N SER A 53 -2.43 -5.44 -0.52
CA SER A 53 -3.62 -4.59 -0.46
C SER A 53 -3.47 -3.32 -1.30
N ILE A 54 -2.30 -2.68 -1.27
CA ILE A 54 -2.01 -1.47 -2.07
C ILE A 54 -1.98 -1.80 -3.56
N VAL A 55 -1.30 -2.87 -3.96
CA VAL A 55 -1.27 -3.32 -5.37
C VAL A 55 -2.67 -3.68 -5.84
N GLY A 56 -3.45 -4.39 -5.02
CA GLY A 56 -4.84 -4.71 -5.30
C GLY A 56 -5.70 -3.46 -5.52
N GLN A 57 -5.58 -2.46 -4.64
CA GLN A 57 -6.31 -1.20 -4.75
C GLN A 57 -5.89 -0.37 -5.99
N ILE A 58 -4.59 -0.25 -6.27
CA ILE A 58 -4.10 0.44 -7.48
C ILE A 58 -4.64 -0.26 -8.73
N SER A 59 -4.57 -1.59 -8.80
CA SER A 59 -5.06 -2.38 -9.93
C SER A 59 -6.57 -2.17 -10.17
N GLN A 60 -7.36 -2.11 -9.10
CA GLN A 60 -8.80 -1.88 -9.18
C GLN A 60 -9.18 -0.51 -9.75
N THR A 61 -8.32 0.52 -9.65
CA THR A 61 -8.58 1.83 -10.28
C THR A 61 -8.61 1.75 -11.80
N GLY A 62 -7.93 0.77 -12.40
CA GLY A 62 -7.80 0.62 -13.85
C GLY A 62 -7.00 1.72 -14.54
N THR A 63 -6.41 2.68 -13.81
CA THR A 63 -5.64 3.79 -14.40
C THR A 63 -4.15 3.50 -14.54
N ILE A 64 -3.63 2.54 -13.75
CA ILE A 64 -2.23 2.16 -13.69
C ILE A 64 -2.15 0.64 -13.91
N PHE A 65 -1.17 0.20 -14.70
CA PHE A 65 -0.80 -1.21 -14.77
C PHE A 65 0.26 -1.47 -13.71
N VAL A 66 -0.13 -2.15 -12.63
CA VAL A 66 0.71 -2.35 -11.44
C VAL A 66 1.11 -3.82 -11.29
N GLN A 67 2.35 -4.04 -10.86
CA GLN A 67 2.87 -5.37 -10.53
C GLN A 67 3.54 -5.33 -9.16
N ALA A 68 3.18 -6.26 -8.28
CA ALA A 68 3.93 -6.52 -7.06
C ALA A 68 5.27 -7.19 -7.42
N GLN A 69 6.35 -6.75 -6.78
CA GLN A 69 7.66 -7.39 -6.83
C GLN A 69 7.93 -7.98 -5.44
N GLU A 70 7.39 -9.18 -5.23
CA GLU A 70 7.36 -9.87 -3.93
C GLU A 70 8.78 -10.27 -3.49
N ASP A 71 9.59 -10.74 -4.43
CA ASP A 71 11.02 -10.96 -4.27
C ASP A 71 11.75 -9.70 -4.74
N CYS A 72 12.16 -8.85 -3.80
CA CYS A 72 13.03 -7.71 -4.07
C CYS A 72 14.49 -8.14 -3.84
N PRO A 73 15.21 -8.64 -4.85
CA PRO A 73 16.57 -9.19 -4.69
C PRO A 73 17.64 -8.09 -4.50
N PHE A 74 17.25 -6.82 -4.53
CA PHE A 74 18.20 -5.72 -4.47
C PHE A 74 18.76 -5.56 -3.06
N THR A 75 20.08 -5.41 -2.99
CA THR A 75 20.85 -5.24 -1.75
C THR A 75 20.95 -3.77 -1.34
N GLU A 76 20.66 -2.88 -2.28
CA GLU A 76 20.80 -1.45 -2.20
C GLU A 76 19.66 -0.81 -1.39
N ASN A 77 19.95 0.30 -0.70
CA ASN A 77 18.94 1.03 0.07
C ASN A 77 18.02 1.83 -0.88
N PRO A 78 16.71 1.51 -0.97
CA PRO A 78 15.78 2.23 -1.84
C PRO A 78 15.52 3.66 -1.41
N PHE A 79 15.85 4.01 -0.17
CA PHE A 79 15.80 5.37 0.37
C PHE A 79 17.16 6.11 0.36
N GLY A 80 18.20 5.48 -0.21
CA GLY A 80 19.52 6.08 -0.41
C GLY A 80 19.56 7.13 -1.53
N ASN A 81 20.72 7.76 -1.72
CA ASN A 81 20.91 8.77 -2.78
C ASN A 81 21.28 8.15 -4.15
N ASP A 82 21.83 6.94 -4.14
CA ASP A 82 22.16 6.23 -5.37
C ASP A 82 20.92 5.56 -5.96
N LEU A 83 20.51 6.00 -7.14
CA LEU A 83 19.37 5.46 -7.88
C LEU A 83 19.81 4.61 -9.08
N SER A 84 21.10 4.57 -9.40
CA SER A 84 21.62 4.01 -10.66
C SER A 84 21.25 2.54 -10.87
N TRP A 85 21.12 1.80 -9.77
CA TRP A 85 20.73 0.39 -9.77
C TRP A 85 19.26 0.17 -10.15
N MET A 86 18.36 1.12 -9.90
CA MET A 86 16.91 0.92 -10.05
C MET A 86 16.52 0.62 -11.49
N LYS A 87 17.19 1.25 -12.46
CA LYS A 87 16.96 0.95 -13.88
C LYS A 87 17.39 -0.45 -14.28
N ARG A 88 18.44 -0.98 -13.65
CA ARG A 88 18.94 -2.33 -13.94
C ARG A 88 17.97 -3.38 -13.40
N GLU A 89 17.39 -3.15 -12.23
CA GLU A 89 16.46 -4.10 -11.59
C GLU A 89 15.02 -3.99 -12.13
N PHE A 90 14.57 -2.81 -12.54
CA PHE A 90 13.19 -2.54 -12.98
C PHE A 90 13.09 -2.12 -14.46
N GLN A 91 13.80 -2.85 -15.34
CA GLN A 91 13.94 -2.49 -16.77
C GLN A 91 12.62 -2.44 -17.55
N GLU A 92 11.62 -3.21 -17.13
CA GLU A 92 10.32 -3.29 -17.80
C GLU A 92 9.30 -2.27 -17.29
N HIS A 93 9.65 -1.48 -16.28
CA HIS A 93 8.74 -0.58 -15.58
C HIS A 93 9.08 0.88 -15.89
N GLU A 94 8.04 1.70 -16.00
CA GLU A 94 8.19 3.14 -16.15
C GLU A 94 8.40 3.83 -14.81
N PHE A 95 7.80 3.28 -13.76
CA PHE A 95 7.95 3.74 -12.39
C PHE A 95 8.18 2.58 -11.44
N VAL A 96 8.91 2.85 -10.37
CA VAL A 96 9.02 1.95 -9.21
C VAL A 96 8.61 2.66 -7.94
N VAL A 97 7.85 1.97 -7.09
CA VAL A 97 7.38 2.43 -5.79
C VAL A 97 8.08 1.64 -4.70
N PHE A 98 8.67 2.36 -3.76
CA PHE A 98 9.23 1.81 -2.52
C PHE A 98 8.45 2.33 -1.33
N MET A 99 8.21 1.46 -0.36
CA MET A 99 7.48 1.76 0.86
C MET A 99 8.25 1.23 2.07
N GLU A 100 8.30 1.99 3.14
CA GLU A 100 8.90 1.61 4.41
C GLU A 100 7.96 1.99 5.55
N MET A 101 7.47 1.01 6.31
CA MET A 101 6.77 1.25 7.57
C MET A 101 7.82 1.63 8.62
N VAL A 102 7.72 2.87 9.13
CA VAL A 102 8.65 3.43 10.11
C VAL A 102 8.05 3.59 11.50
N GLU A 103 6.72 3.54 11.61
CA GLU A 103 5.99 3.64 12.87
C GLU A 103 4.76 2.74 12.79
N HIS A 104 4.57 1.93 13.83
CA HIS A 104 3.35 1.16 14.09
C HIS A 104 3.29 0.88 15.58
N GLU A 105 2.57 1.73 16.32
CA GLU A 105 2.51 1.62 17.78
C GLU A 105 1.15 2.02 18.35
N ALA A 106 0.73 1.32 19.39
CA ALA A 106 -0.45 1.66 20.17
C ALA A 106 -0.04 2.48 21.41
N VAL A 107 -0.37 3.78 21.43
CA VAL A 107 -0.05 4.68 22.54
C VAL A 107 -1.30 5.10 23.31
N PRO A 108 -1.26 5.25 24.65
CA PRO A 108 -2.39 5.75 25.41
C PRO A 108 -2.81 7.17 24.96
N ALA A 109 -4.10 7.38 24.68
CA ALA A 109 -4.63 8.66 24.20
C ALA A 109 -4.52 9.80 25.23
N SER A 110 -4.33 9.47 26.52
CA SER A 110 -4.08 10.45 27.58
C SER A 110 -2.79 10.14 28.34
N LYS A 111 -1.87 11.11 28.36
CA LYS A 111 -0.59 11.03 29.08
C LYS A 111 -0.75 10.83 30.60
N ALA A 112 -1.89 11.25 31.17
CA ALA A 112 -2.20 11.13 32.60
C ALA A 112 -2.60 9.70 33.03
N LYS A 113 -2.79 8.77 32.09
CA LYS A 113 -3.32 7.42 32.35
C LYS A 113 -2.34 6.29 32.00
N ARG A 114 -1.04 6.59 31.89
CA ARG A 114 0.00 5.59 31.57
C ARG A 114 0.12 4.44 32.57
N ASN A 115 -0.38 4.61 33.80
CA ASN A 115 -0.29 3.61 34.87
C ASN A 115 -1.52 2.69 34.96
N LEU A 116 -2.53 2.88 34.11
CA LEU A 116 -3.71 2.03 34.09
C LEU A 116 -3.50 0.83 33.15
N PRO A 117 -4.11 -0.33 33.42
CA PRO A 117 -4.06 -1.47 32.52
C PRO A 117 -4.49 -1.08 31.10
N PRO A 118 -3.91 -1.67 30.04
CA PRO A 118 -4.24 -1.34 28.64
C PRO A 118 -5.74 -1.42 28.32
N GLN A 119 -6.47 -2.31 28.99
CA GLN A 119 -7.91 -2.53 28.84
C GLN A 119 -8.77 -1.37 29.38
N GLU A 120 -8.20 -0.48 30.19
CA GLU A 120 -8.92 0.62 30.85
C GLU A 120 -8.69 1.98 30.17
N VAL A 121 -7.83 2.02 29.15
CA VAL A 121 -7.38 3.26 28.52
C VAL A 121 -7.68 3.22 27.03
N SER A 122 -8.20 4.33 26.50
CA SER A 122 -8.33 4.48 25.05
C SER A 122 -6.93 4.70 24.46
N THR A 123 -6.68 4.12 23.30
CA THR A 123 -5.37 4.17 22.65
C THR A 123 -5.47 4.86 21.30
N ASN A 124 -4.35 5.40 20.82
CA ASN A 124 -4.16 5.79 19.43
C ASN A 124 -3.23 4.76 18.80
N LEU A 125 -3.65 4.18 17.69
CA LEU A 125 -2.78 3.42 16.81
C LEU A 125 -2.11 4.40 15.86
N ASN A 126 -0.85 4.72 16.12
CA ASN A 126 -0.05 5.59 15.27
C ASN A 126 0.67 4.74 14.22
N MET A 127 0.62 5.18 12.97
CA MET A 127 1.28 4.51 11.87
C MET A 127 1.93 5.53 10.94
N ALA A 128 3.08 5.18 10.38
CA ALA A 128 3.74 6.02 9.38
C ALA A 128 4.44 5.17 8.32
N VAL A 129 4.17 5.50 7.06
CA VAL A 129 4.81 4.88 5.89
C VAL A 129 5.55 5.95 5.11
N ARG A 130 6.83 5.71 4.88
CA ARG A 130 7.64 6.47 3.94
C ARG A 130 7.41 5.92 2.53
N ILE A 131 7.05 6.79 1.61
CA ILE A 131 6.85 6.44 0.19
C ILE A 131 7.94 7.10 -0.63
N ARG A 132 8.48 6.37 -1.61
CA ARG A 132 9.29 6.93 -2.68
C ARG A 132 8.83 6.37 -4.03
N VAL A 133 8.57 7.25 -4.99
CA VAL A 133 8.28 6.88 -6.38
C VAL A 133 9.38 7.43 -7.28
N VAL A 134 9.93 6.56 -8.13
CA VAL A 134 11.02 6.91 -9.05
C VAL A 134 10.56 6.66 -10.48
N ASP A 135 10.72 7.68 -11.33
CA ASP A 135 10.51 7.62 -12.76
C ASP A 135 11.77 7.09 -13.45
N LEU A 136 11.61 6.03 -14.24
CA LEU A 136 12.68 5.29 -14.92
C LEU A 136 12.70 5.57 -16.44
N ARG A 137 11.76 6.35 -16.98
CA ARG A 137 11.61 6.58 -18.43
C ARG A 137 12.73 7.42 -19.04
N GLY A 138 13.34 8.31 -18.26
CA GLY A 138 14.41 9.22 -18.69
C GLY A 138 15.73 8.50 -18.98
N SER A 139 16.86 9.19 -19.13
CA SER A 139 18.19 8.55 -19.15
C SER A 139 18.67 8.19 -17.74
N GLU A 140 18.35 9.04 -16.77
CA GLU A 140 18.65 8.86 -15.35
C GLU A 140 17.36 8.68 -14.55
N PRO A 141 17.34 7.78 -13.54
CA PRO A 141 16.22 7.66 -12.61
C PRO A 141 15.96 8.98 -11.87
N LYS A 142 14.69 9.34 -11.69
CA LYS A 142 14.30 10.58 -11.02
C LYS A 142 13.23 10.34 -9.99
N ILE A 143 13.46 10.80 -8.76
CA ILE A 143 12.44 10.80 -7.71
C ILE A 143 11.32 11.78 -8.10
N VAL A 144 10.10 11.28 -8.22
CA VAL A 144 8.89 12.09 -8.51
C VAL A 144 7.98 12.25 -7.30
N LEU A 145 8.11 11.35 -6.31
CA LEU A 145 7.47 11.47 -5.00
C LEU A 145 8.45 10.98 -3.93
N GLN A 146 8.56 11.74 -2.84
CA GLN A 146 9.14 11.25 -1.59
C GLN A 146 8.44 11.95 -0.42
N GLU A 147 7.69 11.20 0.36
CA GLU A 147 6.96 11.75 1.51
C GLU A 147 6.79 10.71 2.63
N MET A 148 6.31 11.20 3.77
CA MET A 148 5.94 10.36 4.91
C MET A 148 4.43 10.53 5.16
N VAL A 149 3.67 9.49 4.87
CA VAL A 149 2.24 9.42 5.17
C VAL A 149 2.08 8.97 6.61
N ARG A 150 1.30 9.70 7.41
CA ARG A 150 1.10 9.43 8.82
C ARG A 150 -0.39 9.37 9.13
N GLU A 151 -0.78 8.38 9.91
CA GLU A 151 -2.14 8.22 10.40
C GLU A 151 -2.16 7.93 11.90
N SER A 152 -3.22 8.37 12.57
CA SER A 152 -3.44 8.10 13.99
C SER A 152 -4.91 7.74 14.20
N TYR A 153 -5.16 6.47 14.50
CA TYR A 153 -6.51 5.94 14.65
C TYR A 153 -6.88 5.79 16.13
N PHE A 154 -7.92 6.49 16.57
CA PHE A 154 -8.41 6.41 17.95
C PHE A 154 -9.20 5.12 18.20
N VAL A 155 -8.78 4.34 19.19
CA VAL A 155 -9.45 3.13 19.66
C VAL A 155 -10.13 3.41 21.01
N PRO A 156 -11.48 3.51 21.04
CA PRO A 156 -12.21 3.71 22.28
C PRO A 156 -12.05 2.52 23.22
N LYS A 157 -11.91 2.80 24.53
CA LYS A 157 -11.87 1.75 25.57
C LYS A 157 -13.18 0.95 25.71
N THR A 158 -14.27 1.45 25.12
CA THR A 158 -15.57 0.77 25.14
C THR A 158 -15.64 -0.39 24.16
N LEU A 159 -14.68 -0.47 23.23
CA LEU A 159 -14.55 -1.62 22.35
C LEU A 159 -13.90 -2.77 23.11
N LEU A 160 -14.41 -3.98 22.87
CA LEU A 160 -13.79 -5.19 23.40
C LEU A 160 -12.39 -5.35 22.80
N PRO A 161 -11.37 -5.71 23.61
CA PRO A 161 -10.05 -6.03 23.10
C PRO A 161 -10.15 -7.10 22.02
N THR A 162 -9.51 -6.85 20.88
CA THR A 162 -9.43 -7.81 19.78
C THR A 162 -8.19 -8.68 19.96
N ASP A 163 -8.38 -9.99 19.97
CA ASP A 163 -7.27 -10.95 19.98
C ASP A 163 -6.75 -11.16 18.56
N TYR A 164 -5.70 -10.44 18.19
CA TYR A 164 -5.08 -10.53 16.87
C TYR A 164 -4.32 -11.85 16.64
N SER A 165 -4.20 -12.73 17.63
CA SER A 165 -3.75 -14.12 17.39
C SER A 165 -4.80 -14.98 16.71
N GLN A 166 -6.07 -14.58 16.79
CA GLN A 166 -7.22 -15.27 16.17
C GLN A 166 -7.83 -14.43 15.05
N VAL A 167 -7.96 -13.12 15.27
CA VAL A 167 -8.50 -12.15 14.31
C VAL A 167 -7.36 -11.66 13.42
N VAL A 168 -6.92 -12.53 12.51
CA VAL A 168 -5.75 -12.31 11.65
C VAL A 168 -6.11 -11.69 10.30
N TRP A 169 -5.12 -11.06 9.64
CA TRP A 169 -5.27 -10.59 8.26
C TRP A 169 -5.84 -11.68 7.35
N GLY A 170 -6.75 -11.27 6.44
CA GLY A 170 -7.50 -12.15 5.56
C GLY A 170 -8.88 -12.56 6.08
N THR A 171 -9.14 -12.44 7.39
CA THR A 171 -10.47 -12.73 7.98
C THR A 171 -11.45 -11.56 7.85
N ASP A 172 -12.76 -11.84 7.87
CA ASP A 172 -13.79 -10.79 7.85
C ASP A 172 -13.88 -10.03 9.17
N GLU A 173 -13.53 -10.70 10.27
CA GLU A 173 -13.41 -10.10 11.60
C GLU A 173 -12.29 -9.06 11.61
N TYR A 174 -11.14 -9.36 11.02
CA TYR A 174 -10.02 -8.44 10.94
C TYR A 174 -10.39 -7.16 10.18
N ARG A 175 -11.09 -7.28 9.05
CA ARG A 175 -11.55 -6.12 8.26
C ARG A 175 -12.44 -5.15 9.06
N LYS A 176 -13.11 -5.64 10.10
CA LYS A 176 -13.99 -4.85 10.98
C LYS A 176 -13.31 -4.44 12.29
N SER A 177 -12.11 -4.97 12.56
CA SER A 177 -11.33 -4.64 13.75
C SER A 177 -10.78 -3.21 13.68
N PRO A 178 -10.44 -2.59 14.83
CA PRO A 178 -9.80 -1.28 14.84
C PRO A 178 -8.53 -1.21 13.99
N MET A 179 -7.68 -2.25 14.03
CA MET A 179 -6.44 -2.30 13.25
C MET A 179 -6.74 -2.42 11.75
N GLY A 180 -7.63 -3.33 11.36
CA GLY A 180 -7.98 -3.50 9.94
C GLY A 180 -8.59 -2.23 9.33
N ILE A 181 -9.42 -1.50 10.08
CA ILE A 181 -9.96 -0.20 9.65
C ILE A 181 -8.84 0.84 9.50
N ALA A 182 -7.96 0.94 10.50
CA ALA A 182 -6.86 1.88 10.49
C ALA A 182 -5.88 1.61 9.32
N HIS A 183 -5.53 0.34 9.09
CA HIS A 183 -4.69 -0.09 7.97
C HIS A 183 -5.35 0.25 6.64
N ALA A 184 -6.64 -0.03 6.48
CA ALA A 184 -7.37 0.29 5.25
C ALA A 184 -7.37 1.79 4.95
N GLN A 185 -7.55 2.65 5.96
CA GLN A 185 -7.49 4.11 5.80
C GLN A 185 -6.10 4.57 5.36
N LEU A 186 -5.05 4.09 6.03
CA LEU A 186 -3.67 4.42 5.66
C LEU A 186 -3.32 3.95 4.24
N MET A 187 -3.70 2.72 3.88
CA MET A 187 -3.48 2.18 2.53
C MET A 187 -4.20 3.01 1.47
N GLN A 188 -5.44 3.45 1.73
CA GLN A 188 -6.20 4.29 0.81
C GLN A 188 -5.49 5.62 0.55
N GLU A 189 -4.95 6.26 1.59
CA GLU A 189 -4.16 7.49 1.45
C GLU A 189 -2.88 7.23 0.63
N ILE A 190 -2.14 6.15 0.94
CA ILE A 190 -0.93 5.76 0.19
C ILE A 190 -1.24 5.55 -1.30
N VAL A 191 -2.33 4.83 -1.61
CA VAL A 191 -2.78 4.56 -2.99
C VAL A 191 -3.11 5.86 -3.72
N ALA A 192 -3.81 6.79 -3.07
CA ALA A 192 -4.14 8.09 -3.65
C ALA A 192 -2.87 8.87 -4.03
N ARG A 193 -1.90 8.95 -3.09
CA ARG A 193 -0.62 9.64 -3.32
C ARG A 193 0.19 9.01 -4.45
N ILE A 194 0.35 7.69 -4.46
CA ILE A 194 1.07 6.99 -5.54
C ILE A 194 0.39 7.28 -6.88
N THR A 195 -0.93 7.14 -6.94
CA THR A 195 -1.70 7.30 -8.18
C THR A 195 -1.58 8.71 -8.74
N ASP A 196 -1.80 9.73 -7.91
CA ASP A 196 -1.73 11.13 -8.31
C ASP A 196 -0.36 11.50 -8.87
N TYR A 197 0.71 11.11 -8.18
CA TYR A 197 2.07 11.47 -8.60
C TYR A 197 2.55 10.68 -9.81
N VAL A 198 2.17 9.40 -9.94
CA VAL A 198 2.47 8.60 -11.14
C VAL A 198 1.76 9.20 -12.36
N LEU A 199 0.46 9.51 -12.25
CA LEU A 199 -0.31 10.07 -13.36
C LEU A 199 0.19 11.47 -13.74
N LEU A 200 0.49 12.31 -12.75
CA LEU A 200 1.08 13.63 -12.98
C LEU A 200 2.44 13.52 -13.67
N ALA A 201 3.32 12.63 -13.20
CA ALA A 201 4.62 12.42 -13.81
C ALA A 201 4.50 11.87 -15.24
N LYS A 202 3.61 10.91 -15.48
CA LYS A 202 3.35 10.35 -16.82
C LYS A 202 2.93 11.42 -17.83
N SER A 203 2.17 12.42 -17.40
CA SER A 203 1.66 13.50 -18.26
C SER A 203 2.72 14.53 -18.69
N ARG A 204 3.89 14.54 -18.04
CA ARG A 204 5.03 15.39 -18.36
C ARG A 204 6.00 14.66 -19.29
#